data_AF-A0A5N4W482-F1
#
_entry.id   AF-A0A5N4W482-F1
#
_cell.length_a   1.000
_cell.length_b   1.000
_cell.length_c   1.000
_cell.angle_alpha   90.00
_cell.angle_beta   90.00
_cell.angle_gamma   90.00
#
_symmetry.space_group_name_H-M   'P 1'
#
loop_
_entity.id
_entity.type
_entity.pdbx_description
1 polymer ?
#
loop_
_entity_poly.entity_id
_entity_poly.type
_entity_poly.pdbx_seq_one_letter_code
_entity_poly.pdbx_strand_id
1 'polypeptide(L)'
;LNDCTLPDEQNQTTQIDHILLSPFGIFVIETKNYKGWIFGNQHQKTWTQKIYKKSFKFQNPLHQNYKHQKVLEDILSDIVEPQFIYSLVVFMPDCEFKTQMPQNVFRGAAWTDYVKTFQEVMIPPMKLKRIQLRIEKEVLEKSWNTNRQHIENLKLKHSK
;
A
#
# COMPACT_ATOMS: atom_id res chain seq x y z
N LEU A 1 -6.56 4.15 -3.84
CA LEU A 1 -5.76 4.36 -5.05
C LEU A 1 -5.05 3.06 -5.35
N ASN A 2 -4.94 2.66 -6.62
CA ASN A 2 -4.39 1.36 -7.01
C ASN A 2 -3.26 1.54 -8.02
N ASP A 3 -2.26 0.66 -7.96
CA ASP A 3 -1.10 0.61 -8.85
C ASP A 3 -0.42 1.97 -9.02
N CYS A 4 -0.06 2.58 -7.90
CA CYS A 4 0.57 3.90 -7.87
C CYS A 4 2.08 3.74 -8.04
N THR A 5 2.60 4.09 -9.21
CA THR A 5 4.05 4.21 -9.43
C THR A 5 4.50 5.60 -9.01
N LEU A 6 5.29 5.68 -7.95
CA LEU A 6 5.77 6.92 -7.35
C LEU A 6 7.30 7.00 -7.48
N PRO A 7 7.87 8.20 -7.68
CA PRO A 7 9.32 8.40 -7.59
C PRO A 7 9.80 8.21 -6.15
N ASP A 8 11.01 7.70 -5.97
CA ASP A 8 11.72 7.76 -4.69
C ASP A 8 12.84 8.81 -4.72
N GLU A 9 13.44 9.07 -3.56
CA GLU A 9 14.51 10.07 -3.39
C GLU A 9 15.77 9.81 -4.24
N GLN A 10 15.94 8.59 -4.77
CA GLN A 10 17.13 8.16 -5.52
C GLN A 10 16.90 8.17 -7.04
N ASN A 11 15.89 8.89 -7.53
CA ASN A 11 15.44 8.85 -8.93
C ASN A 11 15.08 7.44 -9.40
N GLN A 12 14.78 6.52 -8.49
CA GLN A 12 14.14 5.25 -8.84
C GLN A 12 12.63 5.41 -8.66
N THR A 13 11.91 4.30 -8.85
CA THR A 13 10.47 4.27 -8.65
C THR A 13 10.09 3.12 -7.73
N THR A 14 8.93 3.26 -7.08
CA THR A 14 8.29 2.20 -6.35
C THR A 14 6.83 2.11 -6.79
N GLN A 15 6.35 0.89 -7.01
CA GLN A 15 4.94 0.65 -7.29
C GLN A 15 4.27 0.21 -5.99
N ILE A 16 3.21 0.91 -5.62
CA ILE A 16 2.35 0.55 -4.48
C ILE A 16 1.07 -0.06 -5.04
N ASP A 17 0.79 -1.33 -4.71
CA ASP A 17 -0.40 -2.04 -5.18
C ASP A 17 -1.69 -1.30 -4.79
N HIS A 18 -1.86 -1.00 -3.49
CA HIS A 18 -3.00 -0.22 -3.02
C HIS A 18 -2.63 0.77 -1.91
N ILE A 19 -3.22 1.96 -2.00
CA ILE A 19 -3.24 2.97 -0.95
C ILE A 19 -4.70 3.20 -0.56
N LEU A 20 -5.08 2.76 0.64
CA LEU A 20 -6.40 3.01 1.21
C LEU A 20 -6.36 4.31 2.03
N LEU A 21 -7.14 5.29 1.60
CA LEU A 21 -7.34 6.54 2.32
C LEU A 21 -8.57 6.41 3.22
N SER A 22 -8.37 6.55 4.52
CA SER A 22 -9.42 6.44 5.54
C SER A 22 -9.33 7.60 6.52
N PRO A 23 -10.45 8.04 7.12
CA PRO A 23 -10.41 9.01 8.23
C PRO A 23 -9.53 8.56 9.40
N PHE A 24 -9.29 7.25 9.52
CA PHE A 24 -8.50 6.65 10.60
C PHE A 24 -7.01 6.47 10.25
N GLY A 25 -6.61 6.72 9.00
CA GLY A 25 -5.23 6.53 8.54
C GLY A 25 -5.08 6.28 7.05
N ILE A 26 -3.83 6.22 6.60
CA ILE A 26 -3.43 5.83 5.25
C ILE A 26 -2.85 4.43 5.33
N PHE A 27 -3.44 3.46 4.66
CA PHE A 27 -2.96 2.08 4.66
C PHE A 27 -2.28 1.76 3.34
N VAL A 28 -0.99 1.44 3.41
CA VAL A 28 -0.15 0.99 2.30
C VAL A 28 -0.20 -0.52 2.27
N ILE A 29 -0.80 -1.06 1.21
CA ILE A 29 -1.13 -2.48 1.12
C ILE A 29 -0.33 -3.10 -0.01
N GLU A 30 0.51 -4.08 0.35
CA GLU A 30 1.24 -4.93 -0.59
C GLU A 30 0.48 -6.27 -0.75
N THR A 31 0.16 -6.66 -1.97
CA THR A 31 -0.60 -7.90 -2.22
C THR A 31 0.29 -9.01 -2.76
N LYS A 32 0.14 -10.22 -2.21
CA LYS A 32 0.91 -11.39 -2.63
C LYS A 32 0.00 -12.53 -3.08
N ASN A 33 0.02 -12.80 -4.37
CA ASN A 33 -0.69 -13.93 -4.96
C ASN A 33 0.20 -15.18 -5.02
N TYR A 34 0.46 -15.77 -3.85
CA TYR A 34 1.17 -17.03 -3.73
C TYR A 34 0.22 -18.17 -3.33
N LYS A 35 0.62 -19.40 -3.67
CA LYS A 35 -0.06 -20.64 -3.29
C LYS A 35 0.81 -21.53 -2.42
N GLY A 36 0.20 -22.51 -1.76
CA GLY A 36 0.94 -23.50 -0.97
C GLY A 36 1.46 -22.90 0.34
N TRP A 37 2.60 -23.40 0.82
CA TRP A 37 3.10 -23.02 2.15
C TRP A 37 4.05 -21.84 2.10
N ILE A 38 3.84 -20.89 3.00
CA ILE A 38 4.67 -19.70 3.14
C ILE A 38 5.41 -19.75 4.48
N PHE A 39 6.72 -19.56 4.40
CA PHE A 39 7.65 -19.53 5.53
C PHE A 39 8.40 -18.20 5.52
N GLY A 40 8.39 -17.52 6.66
CA GLY A 40 9.05 -16.23 6.79
C GLY A 40 8.89 -15.62 8.18
N ASN A 41 9.76 -14.66 8.50
CA ASN A 41 9.60 -13.77 9.64
C ASN A 41 10.03 -12.35 9.28
N GLN A 42 9.73 -11.39 10.16
CA GLN A 42 9.96 -9.96 9.91
C GLN A 42 11.43 -9.58 9.65
N HIS A 43 12.39 -10.29 10.26
CA HIS A 43 13.81 -9.93 10.20
C HIS A 43 14.54 -10.56 8.99
N GLN A 44 13.94 -11.56 8.35
CA GLN A 44 14.52 -12.21 7.18
C GLN A 44 14.45 -11.29 5.94
N LYS A 45 15.52 -11.26 5.15
CA LYS A 45 15.55 -10.53 3.86
C LYS A 45 14.66 -11.19 2.80
N THR A 46 14.56 -12.52 2.81
CA THR A 46 13.77 -13.31 1.88
C THR A 46 12.90 -14.31 2.63
N TRP A 47 11.71 -14.55 2.10
CA TRP A 47 10.78 -15.58 2.54
C TRP A 47 10.79 -16.74 1.56
N THR A 48 10.20 -17.87 1.94
CA THR A 48 10.15 -19.09 1.13
C THR A 48 8.71 -19.52 0.90
N GLN A 49 8.38 -19.76 -0.36
CA GLN A 49 7.17 -20.45 -0.79
C GLN A 49 7.52 -21.90 -1.09
N LYS A 50 6.72 -22.85 -0.61
CA LYS A 50 6.83 -24.27 -0.95
C LYS A 50 5.55 -24.77 -1.63
N ILE A 51 5.71 -25.34 -2.82
CA ILE A 51 4.64 -25.98 -3.60
C ILE A 51 5.08 -27.42 -3.84
N TYR A 52 4.41 -28.37 -3.20
CA TYR A 52 4.79 -29.78 -3.19
C TYR A 52 6.27 -29.98 -2.80
N LYS A 53 7.10 -30.48 -3.73
CA LYS A 53 8.53 -30.74 -3.53
C LYS A 53 9.43 -29.56 -3.94
N LYS A 54 8.86 -28.48 -4.50
CA LYS A 54 9.61 -27.31 -4.98
C LYS A 54 9.57 -26.18 -3.95
N SER A 55 10.69 -25.51 -3.76
CA SER A 55 10.85 -24.36 -2.88
C SER A 55 11.36 -23.16 -3.68
N PHE A 56 10.75 -22.00 -3.47
CA PHE A 56 11.08 -20.76 -4.15
C PHE A 56 11.29 -19.67 -3.11
N LYS A 57 12.38 -18.91 -3.22
CA LYS A 57 12.61 -17.74 -2.37
C LYS A 57 12.05 -16.50 -3.06
N PHE A 58 11.50 -15.59 -2.26
CA PHE A 58 11.06 -14.27 -2.72
C PHE A 58 11.45 -13.22 -1.68
N GLN A 59 11.55 -11.96 -2.11
CA GLN A 59 11.84 -10.86 -1.19
C GLN A 59 10.76 -10.77 -0.11
N ASN A 60 11.16 -10.52 1.13
CA ASN A 60 10.20 -10.32 2.21
C ASN A 60 9.33 -9.07 1.89
N PRO A 61 8.00 -9.21 1.80
CA PRO A 61 7.09 -8.14 1.44
C PRO A 61 7.09 -6.98 2.43
N LEU A 62 7.47 -7.22 3.69
CA LEU A 62 7.55 -6.16 4.70
C LEU A 62 8.62 -5.12 4.37
N HIS A 63 9.75 -5.55 3.79
CA HIS A 63 10.82 -4.62 3.37
C HIS A 63 10.40 -3.82 2.14
N GLN A 64 9.61 -4.41 1.24
CA GLN A 64 9.02 -3.70 0.11
C GLN A 64 8.04 -2.63 0.60
N ASN A 65 7.13 -3.03 1.49
CA ASN A 65 6.12 -2.12 2.02
C ASN A 65 6.70 -1.01 2.91
N TYR A 66 7.81 -1.26 3.60
CA TYR A 66 8.56 -0.22 4.30
C TYR A 66 9.08 0.87 3.34
N LYS A 67 9.62 0.48 2.17
CA LYS A 67 10.01 1.45 1.13
C LYS A 67 8.79 2.25 0.63
N HIS A 68 7.66 1.59 0.42
CA HIS A 68 6.42 2.26 0.03
C HIS A 68 5.93 3.29 1.07
N GLN A 69 6.01 2.95 2.36
CA GLN A 69 5.70 3.88 3.44
C GLN A 69 6.62 5.10 3.42
N LYS A 70 7.93 4.92 3.27
CA LYS A 70 8.88 6.04 3.22
C LYS A 70 8.59 7.01 2.09
N VAL A 71 8.34 6.49 0.89
CA VAL A 71 7.95 7.33 -0.24
C VAL A 71 6.67 8.15 0.06
N LEU A 72 5.67 7.56 0.72
CA LEU A 72 4.47 8.30 1.11
C LEU A 72 4.67 9.26 2.28
N GLU A 73 5.52 8.92 3.26
CA GLU A 73 5.93 9.83 4.33
C GLU A 73 6.57 11.10 3.74
N ASP A 74 7.44 10.96 2.74
CA ASP A 74 8.13 12.08 2.10
C ASP A 74 7.14 12.95 1.29
N ILE A 75 6.33 12.32 0.42
CA ILE A 75 5.33 12.99 -0.42
C ILE A 75 4.29 13.76 0.41
N LEU A 76 3.94 13.24 1.58
CA LEU A 76 2.90 13.76 2.47
C LEU A 76 3.46 14.46 3.71
N SER A 77 4.77 14.72 3.79
CA SER A 77 5.46 15.25 4.97
C SER A 77 4.86 16.57 5.50
N ASP A 78 4.32 17.43 4.62
CA ASP A 78 3.64 18.68 4.98
C ASP A 78 2.14 18.53 5.31
N ILE A 79 1.61 17.31 5.22
CA ILE A 79 0.18 17.02 5.30
C ILE A 79 -0.11 16.03 6.43
N VAL A 80 0.63 14.92 6.55
CA VAL A 80 0.30 13.79 7.42
C VAL A 80 1.50 13.38 8.25
N GLU A 81 1.30 13.19 9.55
CA GLU A 81 2.33 12.65 10.43
C GLU A 81 2.60 11.16 10.10
N PRO A 82 3.86 10.70 10.11
CA PRO A 82 4.22 9.33 9.73
C PRO A 82 3.45 8.23 10.48
N GLN A 83 3.08 8.48 11.75
CA GLN A 83 2.34 7.53 12.58
C GLN A 83 0.93 7.19 12.08
N PHE A 84 0.38 7.98 11.14
CA PHE A 84 -0.91 7.71 10.50
C PHE A 84 -0.77 6.94 9.17
N ILE A 85 0.44 6.52 8.80
CA ILE A 85 0.72 5.71 7.61
C ILE A 85 1.02 4.27 8.05
N TYR A 86 0.09 3.36 7.80
CA TYR A 86 0.15 1.97 8.23
C TYR A 86 0.55 1.03 7.09
N SER A 87 1.39 0.04 7.36
CA SER A 87 1.82 -0.97 6.39
C SER A 87 1.07 -2.27 6.61
N LEU A 88 0.41 -2.77 5.56
CA LEU A 88 -0.26 -4.07 5.54
C LEU A 88 0.29 -4.93 4.40
N VAL A 89 0.51 -6.22 4.66
CA VAL A 89 0.79 -7.22 3.62
C VAL A 89 -0.37 -8.20 3.56
N VAL A 90 -0.92 -8.43 2.37
CA VAL A 90 -2.10 -9.29 2.19
C VAL A 90 -1.78 -10.41 1.21
N PHE A 91 -1.75 -11.65 1.72
CA PHE A 91 -1.64 -12.84 0.89
C PHE A 91 -3.02 -13.33 0.44
N MET A 92 -3.11 -13.81 -0.80
CA MET A 92 -4.34 -14.43 -1.32
C MET A 92 -4.67 -15.73 -0.56
N PRO A 93 -5.96 -16.16 -0.53
CA PRO A 93 -6.39 -17.31 0.28
C PRO A 93 -5.73 -18.66 -0.04
N ASP A 94 -5.22 -18.82 -1.26
CA ASP A 94 -4.62 -20.07 -1.78
C ASP A 94 -3.30 -20.48 -1.09
N CYS A 95 -2.79 -19.67 -0.16
CA CYS A 95 -1.63 -20.02 0.65
C CYS A 95 -1.99 -20.41 2.10
N GLU A 96 -1.01 -20.99 2.78
CA GLU A 96 -1.06 -21.28 4.21
C GLU A 96 0.26 -20.83 4.86
N PHE A 97 0.16 -20.05 5.93
CA PHE A 97 1.34 -19.67 6.71
C PHE A 97 1.79 -20.84 7.58
N LYS A 98 3.07 -21.20 7.47
CA LYS A 98 3.70 -22.27 8.27
C LYS A 98 4.66 -21.75 9.34
N THR A 99 4.76 -20.42 9.46
CA THR A 99 5.46 -19.72 10.54
C THR A 99 4.53 -18.66 11.12
N GLN A 100 4.83 -18.22 12.35
CA GLN A 100 4.10 -17.11 12.95
C GLN A 100 4.30 -15.85 12.09
N MET A 101 3.19 -15.23 11.69
CA MET A 101 3.21 -14.00 10.91
C MET A 101 3.19 -12.78 11.83
N PRO A 102 3.90 -11.69 11.45
CA PRO A 102 3.75 -10.39 12.10
C PRO A 102 2.31 -9.89 12.06
N GLN A 103 1.94 -9.02 13.00
CA GLN A 103 0.56 -8.54 13.18
C GLN A 103 -0.03 -7.83 11.97
N ASN A 104 0.82 -7.30 11.09
CA ASN A 104 0.43 -6.57 9.89
C ASN A 104 0.47 -7.42 8.60
N VAL A 105 0.58 -8.75 8.73
CA VAL A 105 0.57 -9.70 7.62
C VAL A 105 -0.68 -10.56 7.70
N PHE A 106 -1.50 -10.48 6.67
CA PHE A 106 -2.83 -11.08 6.64
C PHE A 106 -2.97 -12.07 5.49
N ARG A 107 -3.97 -12.96 5.62
CA ARG A 107 -4.41 -13.85 4.56
C ARG A 107 -5.88 -13.61 4.24
N GLY A 108 -6.20 -13.52 2.96
CA GLY A 108 -7.56 -13.26 2.49
C GLY A 108 -8.12 -11.96 3.04
N ALA A 109 -9.38 -11.97 3.50
CA ALA A 109 -10.08 -10.77 3.96
C ALA A 109 -9.75 -10.34 5.41
N ALA A 110 -8.89 -11.06 6.13
CA ALA A 110 -8.61 -10.82 7.56
C ALA A 110 -8.03 -9.41 7.85
N TRP A 111 -7.39 -8.77 6.87
CA TRP A 111 -6.89 -7.39 7.01
C TRP A 111 -8.02 -6.37 7.22
N THR A 112 -9.23 -6.65 6.74
CA THR A 112 -10.35 -5.72 6.87
C THR A 112 -10.77 -5.55 8.33
N ASP A 113 -10.70 -6.62 9.13
CA ASP A 113 -11.03 -6.56 10.55
C ASP A 113 -9.97 -5.80 11.33
N TYR A 114 -8.70 -5.89 10.93
CA TYR A 114 -7.63 -5.03 11.45
C TYR A 114 -7.89 -3.55 11.15
N VAL A 115 -8.25 -3.19 9.91
CA VAL A 115 -8.55 -1.78 9.58
C VAL A 115 -9.76 -1.25 10.35
N LYS A 116 -10.75 -2.10 10.65
CA LYS A 116 -11.92 -1.72 11.46
C LYS A 116 -11.61 -1.50 12.94
N THR A 117 -10.46 -1.93 13.45
CA THR A 117 -10.10 -1.64 14.86
C THR A 117 -9.74 -0.17 15.08
N PHE A 118 -9.45 0.58 14.02
CA PHE A 118 -9.18 2.00 14.09
C PHE A 118 -10.50 2.77 14.13
N GLN A 119 -10.78 3.44 15.25
CA GLN A 119 -12.06 4.13 15.49
C GLN A 119 -11.93 5.65 15.63
N GLU A 120 -10.72 6.14 15.90
CA GLU A 120 -10.46 7.56 16.10
C GLU A 120 -10.23 8.28 14.76
N VAL A 121 -11.02 9.32 14.50
CA VAL A 121 -10.88 10.12 13.27
C VAL A 121 -9.67 11.04 13.41
N MET A 122 -8.59 10.72 12.70
CA MET A 122 -7.34 11.48 12.70
C MET A 122 -7.18 12.35 11.43
N ILE A 123 -7.88 12.01 10.35
CA ILE A 123 -7.77 12.67 9.05
C ILE A 123 -9.14 13.19 8.61
N PRO A 124 -9.42 14.50 8.74
CA PRO A 124 -10.69 15.08 8.30
C PRO A 124 -10.92 14.95 6.78
N PRO A 125 -12.17 14.99 6.30
CA PRO A 125 -12.49 14.80 4.88
C PRO A 125 -11.76 15.75 3.91
N MET A 126 -11.61 17.03 4.28
CA MET A 126 -10.84 17.99 3.46
C MET A 126 -9.36 17.60 3.36
N LYS A 127 -8.80 17.08 4.46
CA LYS A 127 -7.41 16.61 4.51
C LYS A 127 -7.24 15.35 3.67
N LEU A 128 -8.18 14.40 3.72
CA LEU A 128 -8.21 13.23 2.83
C LEU A 128 -8.23 13.63 1.35
N LYS A 129 -9.02 14.64 0.98
CA LYS A 129 -9.05 15.12 -0.40
C LYS A 129 -7.72 15.73 -0.83
N ARG A 130 -7.08 16.52 0.05
CA ARG A 130 -5.73 17.07 -0.21
C ARG A 130 -4.69 15.96 -0.35
N ILE A 131 -4.73 14.94 0.50
CA ILE A 131 -3.84 13.76 0.41
C ILE A 131 -4.01 13.05 -0.93
N GLN A 132 -5.26 12.75 -1.31
CA GLN A 132 -5.57 12.10 -2.59
C GLN A 132 -4.96 12.88 -3.76
N LEU A 133 -5.22 14.20 -3.83
CA LEU A 133 -4.73 15.04 -4.92
C LEU A 133 -3.21 15.15 -4.94
N ARG A 134 -2.55 15.18 -3.77
CA ARG A 134 -1.08 15.18 -3.68
C ARG A 134 -0.52 13.87 -4.25
N ILE A 135 -1.04 12.72 -3.84
CA ILE A 135 -0.57 11.42 -4.35
C ILE A 135 -0.81 11.33 -5.86
N GLU A 136 -2.00 11.65 -6.33
CA GLU A 136 -2.34 11.60 -7.77
C GLU A 136 -1.43 12.48 -8.64
N LYS A 137 -0.94 13.61 -8.10
CA LYS A 137 0.02 14.49 -8.80
C LYS A 137 1.40 13.86 -8.94
N GLU A 138 1.84 13.10 -7.94
CA GLU A 138 3.16 12.44 -7.94
C GLU A 138 3.15 11.08 -8.65
N VAL A 139 1.97 10.47 -8.86
CA VAL A 139 1.85 9.24 -9.64
C VAL A 139 2.33 9.50 -11.06
N LEU A 140 3.40 8.81 -11.43
CA LEU A 140 3.93 8.83 -12.79
C LEU A 140 2.85 8.26 -13.72
N GLU A 141 2.50 9.00 -14.77
CA GLU A 141 1.44 8.59 -15.69
C GLU A 141 1.68 7.16 -16.19
N LYS A 142 0.68 6.29 -16.01
CA LYS A 142 0.53 5.10 -16.84
C LYS A 142 0.20 5.57 -18.26
N SER A 143 1.18 6.00 -19.05
CA SER A 143 1.13 6.15 -20.51
C SER A 143 -0.22 6.69 -21.07
N TRP A 144 -0.32 8.02 -21.21
CA TRP A 144 -1.18 8.78 -22.15
C TRP A 144 -2.70 8.98 -21.91
N ASN A 145 -3.47 8.14 -21.19
CA ASN A 145 -4.95 8.27 -21.21
C ASN A 145 -5.61 8.93 -19.99
N THR A 146 -4.94 9.00 -18.83
CA THR A 146 -5.61 9.38 -17.57
C THR A 146 -5.69 10.90 -17.34
N ASN A 147 -4.88 11.69 -18.05
CA ASN A 147 -4.75 13.13 -17.81
C ASN A 147 -5.97 13.95 -18.30
N ARG A 148 -6.65 13.52 -19.39
CA ARG A 148 -7.84 14.20 -19.91
C ARG A 148 -9.04 14.14 -18.96
N GLN A 149 -9.35 12.96 -18.42
CA GLN A 149 -10.52 12.77 -17.57
C GLN A 149 -10.39 13.48 -16.21
N HIS A 150 -9.17 13.57 -15.67
CA HIS A 150 -8.92 14.24 -14.39
C HIS A 150 -9.05 15.76 -14.51
N ILE A 151 -8.48 16.35 -15.57
CA ILE A 151 -8.56 17.80 -15.82
C ILE A 151 -9.99 18.24 -16.12
N GLU A 152 -10.78 17.46 -16.87
CA GLU A 152 -12.19 17.78 -17.14
C GLU A 152 -13.04 17.80 -15.85
N ASN A 153 -12.81 16.86 -14.94
CA ASN A 153 -13.53 16.80 -13.66
C ASN A 153 -13.16 17.94 -12.69
N LEU A 154 -11.95 18.49 -12.77
CA LEU A 154 -11.55 19.67 -12.01
C LEU A 154 -12.18 20.96 -12.59
N LYS A 155 -12.30 21.06 -13.91
CA LYS A 155 -12.94 22.22 -14.57
C LYS A 155 -14.44 22.29 -14.28
N LEU A 156 -15.13 21.15 -14.20
CA LEU A 156 -16.57 21.11 -13.91
C LEU A 156 -16.93 21.49 -12.45
N LYS A 157 -15.98 21.40 -11.51
CA LYS A 157 -16.21 21.74 -10.09
C LYS A 157 -15.98 23.20 -9.72
N HIS A 158 -15.38 24.00 -10.60
CA HIS A 158 -15.15 25.43 -10.37
C HIS A 158 -16.10 26.35 -11.17
N SER A 159 -17.16 25.80 -11.77
CA SER A 159 -18.17 26.57 -12.51
C SER A 159 -19.52 26.68 -11.79
N LYS A 160 -19.55 26.69 -10.45
CA LYS A 160 -20.75 27.04 -9.67
C LYS A 160 -20.42 28.06 -8.59
#